data_AF-A0A0F8UQB2-F1
#
_entry.id   AF-A0A0F8UQB2-F1
#
_cell.length_a   1.000
_cell.length_b   1.000
_cell.length_c   1.000
_cell.angle_alpha   90.00
_cell.angle_beta   90.00
_cell.angle_gamma   90.00
#
_symmetry.space_group_name_H-M   'P 1'
#
loop_
_entity.id
_entity.type
_entity.pdbx_description
1 polymer ?
#
loop_
_entity_poly.entity_id
_entity_poly.type
_entity_poly.pdbx_seq_one_letter_code
_entity_poly.pdbx_strand_id
1 'polypeptide(L)'
;MTTYVLYSLDGAINEFFKSNTTVTRQQCDEFAISRAGGVSTALQMQGVCSYTVTAGPNNSQLFQFRDENSVIDMGNISLARAVHPEFVASCKYLGTMGDSRPVYIYKMEHLPGIAHIMARIPPEDMPRQCNTIKDFARFFAQSWNNDLRPCLDTTTNLLMEFQSNFDLLARNLPSRFAPNLDIVRKELLSLFSKALPFVLSHGDLNMMNLLVNPKTGNITGIVDWAESRILPFGFALYGLENFLEEAHNFSDADLHLIRTARMAGFFYRYGFNFDMKGAVQSVRMDQPDGSLAYLDAFCAAGE
;
A
#
# COMPACT_ATOMS: atom_id res chain seq x y z
N MET A 1 -5.33 25.47 14.40
CA MET A 1 -5.24 24.42 15.44
C MET A 1 -5.45 23.09 14.75
N THR A 2 -4.37 22.37 14.45
CA THR A 2 -4.46 21.02 13.88
C THR A 2 -4.88 20.08 15.01
N THR A 3 -6.13 19.63 15.01
CA THR A 3 -6.61 18.60 15.93
C THR A 3 -5.93 17.29 15.57
N TYR A 4 -4.88 16.91 16.28
CA TYR A 4 -4.33 15.56 16.21
C TYR A 4 -5.38 14.62 16.79
N VAL A 5 -6.09 13.90 15.92
CA VAL A 5 -6.97 12.81 16.36
C VAL A 5 -6.06 11.68 16.82
N LEU A 6 -5.96 11.50 18.13
CA LEU A 6 -5.26 10.35 18.69
C LEU A 6 -6.01 9.08 18.27
N TYR A 7 -5.30 8.11 17.70
CA TYR A 7 -5.92 6.83 17.34
C TYR A 7 -6.53 6.17 18.60
N SER A 8 -7.79 5.75 18.47
CA SER A 8 -8.50 4.94 19.45
C SER A 8 -9.04 3.71 18.76
N LEU A 9 -8.76 2.53 19.32
CA LEU A 9 -9.23 1.26 18.76
C LEU A 9 -10.76 1.24 18.65
N ASP A 10 -11.46 1.57 19.74
CA ASP A 10 -12.92 1.61 19.74
C ASP A 10 -13.46 2.69 18.79
N GLY A 11 -12.75 3.83 18.68
CA GLY A 11 -13.09 4.88 17.72
C GLY A 11 -13.03 4.39 16.28
N ALA A 12 -11.94 3.72 15.89
CA ALA A 12 -11.75 3.18 14.55
C ALA A 12 -12.78 2.08 14.22
N ILE A 13 -13.03 1.16 15.16
CA ILE A 13 -14.06 0.12 15.02
C ILE A 13 -15.44 0.74 14.85
N ASN A 14 -15.81 1.69 15.71
CA ASN A 14 -17.12 2.33 15.66
C ASN A 14 -17.33 3.11 14.36
N GLU A 15 -16.30 3.79 13.85
CA GLU A 15 -16.40 4.53 12.60
C GLU A 15 -16.63 3.60 11.40
N PHE A 16 -15.91 2.47 11.32
CA PHE A 16 -16.15 1.46 10.27
C PHE A 16 -17.61 0.97 10.26
N PHE A 17 -18.13 0.58 11.42
CA PHE A 17 -19.51 0.06 11.53
C PHE A 17 -20.59 1.14 11.34
N LYS A 18 -20.25 2.41 11.56
CA LYS A 18 -21.16 3.54 11.34
C LYS A 18 -21.22 3.95 9.87
N SER A 19 -20.07 4.00 9.21
CA SER A 19 -19.91 4.67 7.91
C SER A 19 -19.83 3.69 6.73
N ASN A 20 -19.34 2.47 6.95
CA ASN A 20 -18.97 1.57 5.85
C ASN A 20 -19.91 0.38 5.65
N THR A 21 -20.68 -0.01 6.66
CA THR A 21 -21.56 -1.21 6.56
C THR A 21 -22.86 -1.06 7.36
N THR A 22 -23.83 -1.94 7.11
CA THR A 22 -24.98 -2.16 8.02
C THR A 22 -24.83 -3.43 8.86
N VAL A 23 -23.82 -4.26 8.60
CA VAL A 23 -23.49 -5.42 9.42
C VAL A 23 -22.96 -4.94 10.77
N THR A 24 -23.33 -5.62 11.85
CA THR A 24 -22.89 -5.27 13.20
C THR A 24 -21.55 -5.94 13.56
N ARG A 25 -20.81 -5.34 14.49
CA ARG A 25 -19.62 -5.95 15.10
C ARG A 25 -19.91 -7.36 15.62
N GLN A 26 -21.03 -7.53 16.30
CA GLN A 26 -21.43 -8.82 16.85
C GLN A 26 -21.55 -9.90 15.76
N GLN A 27 -22.16 -9.59 14.62
CA GLN A 27 -22.28 -10.55 13.51
C GLN A 27 -20.92 -10.94 12.93
N CYS A 28 -19.98 -9.98 12.80
CA CYS A 28 -18.61 -10.27 12.37
C CYS A 28 -17.88 -11.17 13.38
N ASP A 29 -17.97 -10.85 14.67
CA ASP A 29 -17.34 -11.63 15.75
C ASP A 29 -17.90 -13.06 15.83
N GLU A 30 -19.23 -13.20 15.78
CA GLU A 30 -19.91 -14.50 15.75
C GLU A 30 -19.52 -15.32 14.53
N PHE A 31 -19.36 -14.68 13.36
CA PHE A 31 -18.88 -15.37 12.17
C PHE A 31 -17.46 -15.92 12.36
N ALA A 32 -16.52 -15.11 12.86
CA ALA A 32 -15.15 -15.54 13.10
C ALA A 32 -15.10 -16.70 14.12
N ILE A 33 -15.88 -16.60 15.21
CA ILE A 33 -16.02 -17.66 16.22
C ILE A 33 -16.63 -18.93 15.61
N SER A 34 -17.67 -18.82 14.79
CA SER A 34 -18.29 -19.99 14.15
C SER A 34 -17.32 -20.74 13.23
N ARG A 35 -16.36 -20.03 12.63
CA ARG A 35 -15.42 -20.59 11.65
C ARG A 35 -14.14 -21.13 12.27
N ALA A 36 -13.69 -20.56 13.38
CA ALA A 36 -12.40 -20.89 14.01
C ALA A 36 -12.51 -21.41 15.45
N GLY A 37 -13.65 -21.23 16.11
CA GLY A 37 -13.84 -21.45 17.54
C GLY A 37 -13.15 -20.38 18.40
N GLY A 38 -13.14 -20.58 19.72
CA GLY A 38 -12.46 -19.69 20.66
C GLY A 38 -13.14 -18.33 20.82
N VAL A 39 -12.34 -17.28 20.97
CA VAL A 39 -12.79 -15.90 21.19
C VAL A 39 -12.38 -15.03 19.99
N SER A 40 -13.27 -14.16 19.53
CA SER A 40 -12.91 -13.10 18.57
C SER A 40 -12.21 -11.95 19.29
N THR A 41 -11.00 -11.62 18.87
CA THR A 41 -10.22 -10.50 19.42
C THR A 41 -9.82 -9.54 18.30
N ALA A 42 -10.32 -8.30 18.37
CA ALA A 42 -9.94 -7.25 17.44
C ALA A 42 -8.44 -6.96 17.50
N LEU A 43 -7.81 -6.78 16.32
CA LEU A 43 -6.42 -6.32 16.27
C LEU A 43 -6.29 -4.90 16.84
N GLN A 44 -5.13 -4.61 17.44
CA GLN A 44 -4.86 -3.30 18.03
C GLN A 44 -4.91 -2.15 17.01
N MET A 45 -4.62 -2.45 15.74
CA MET A 45 -4.69 -1.52 14.63
C MET A 45 -5.76 -1.98 13.64
N GLN A 46 -6.69 -1.08 13.31
CA GLN A 46 -7.77 -1.29 12.35
C GLN A 46 -7.57 -0.38 11.15
N GLY A 47 -7.92 -0.89 9.95
CA GLY A 47 -7.95 -0.08 8.74
C GLY A 47 -9.25 0.73 8.64
N VAL A 48 -9.24 1.81 7.87
CA VAL A 48 -10.45 2.64 7.65
C VAL A 48 -11.55 1.85 6.94
N CYS A 49 -11.17 0.99 6.00
CA CYS A 49 -12.08 0.22 5.16
C CYS A 49 -12.29 -1.22 5.62
N SER A 50 -11.84 -1.58 6.83
CA SER A 50 -11.97 -2.96 7.30
C SER A 50 -12.03 -3.10 8.81
N TYR A 51 -12.80 -4.09 9.26
CA TYR A 51 -12.73 -4.63 10.61
C TYR A 51 -11.94 -5.94 10.60
N THR A 52 -10.89 -6.04 11.41
CA THR A 52 -9.98 -7.18 11.45
C THR A 52 -9.90 -7.77 12.85
N VAL A 53 -10.14 -9.08 12.96
CA VAL A 53 -10.13 -9.85 14.20
C VAL A 53 -9.28 -11.10 14.07
N THR A 54 -8.80 -11.59 15.21
CA THR A 54 -8.23 -12.93 15.35
C THR A 54 -9.22 -13.84 16.05
N ALA A 55 -9.20 -15.13 15.70
CA ALA A 55 -10.02 -16.15 16.33
C ALA A 55 -9.32 -17.52 16.30
N GLY A 56 -9.92 -18.51 16.96
CA GLY A 56 -9.39 -19.86 17.10
C GLY A 56 -8.36 -20.02 18.21
N PRO A 57 -7.86 -21.26 18.43
CA PRO A 57 -6.87 -21.53 19.48
C PRO A 57 -5.64 -20.63 19.32
N ASN A 58 -5.25 -19.97 20.41
CA ASN A 58 -4.12 -19.04 20.45
C ASN A 58 -4.17 -17.92 19.39
N ASN A 59 -5.36 -17.47 18.97
CA ASN A 59 -5.53 -16.41 17.96
C ASN A 59 -4.85 -16.74 16.62
N SER A 60 -4.87 -18.01 16.23
CA SER A 60 -4.13 -18.55 15.07
C SER A 60 -4.72 -18.20 13.71
N GLN A 61 -5.96 -17.71 13.64
CA GLN A 61 -6.62 -17.34 12.38
C GLN A 61 -7.00 -15.88 12.39
N LEU A 62 -6.81 -15.21 11.25
CA LEU A 62 -7.18 -13.81 11.06
C LEU A 62 -8.38 -13.72 10.11
N PHE A 63 -9.36 -12.92 10.48
CA PHE A 63 -10.53 -12.62 9.68
C PHE A 63 -10.61 -11.13 9.44
N GLN A 64 -10.79 -10.74 8.19
CA GLN A 64 -10.96 -9.35 7.79
C GLN A 64 -12.29 -9.19 7.07
N PHE A 65 -13.08 -8.23 7.54
CA PHE A 65 -14.38 -7.84 7.02
C PHE A 65 -14.20 -6.48 6.36
N ARG A 66 -14.24 -6.42 5.04
CA ARG A 66 -13.99 -5.20 4.27
C ARG A 66 -15.27 -4.64 3.70
N ASP A 67 -15.35 -3.33 3.56
CA ASP A 67 -16.46 -2.72 2.85
C ASP A 67 -16.41 -2.98 1.34
N GLU A 68 -17.54 -2.73 0.67
CA GLU A 68 -17.74 -3.02 -0.75
C GLU A 68 -16.85 -2.23 -1.71
N ASN A 69 -16.26 -1.12 -1.25
CA ASN A 69 -15.38 -0.30 -2.06
C ASN A 69 -13.91 -0.74 -1.93
N SER A 70 -13.55 -1.48 -0.87
CA SER A 70 -12.18 -1.91 -0.60
C SER A 70 -12.05 -3.43 -0.67
N VAL A 71 -12.60 -4.07 -1.70
CA VAL A 71 -12.49 -5.52 -1.92
C VAL A 71 -11.05 -5.90 -2.27
N ILE A 72 -10.59 -7.06 -1.80
CA ILE A 72 -9.27 -7.58 -2.16
C ILE A 72 -9.39 -8.43 -3.42
N ASP A 73 -8.63 -8.08 -4.46
CA ASP A 73 -8.49 -8.93 -5.64
C ASP A 73 -7.70 -10.20 -5.28
N MET A 74 -8.40 -11.35 -5.30
CA MET A 74 -7.80 -12.65 -4.97
C MET A 74 -6.77 -13.12 -6.00
N GLY A 75 -6.86 -12.66 -7.24
CA GLY A 75 -5.83 -12.85 -8.27
C GLY A 75 -4.55 -12.09 -7.90
N ASN A 76 -4.68 -10.83 -7.48
CA ASN A 76 -3.53 -10.05 -7.02
C ASN A 76 -2.89 -10.64 -5.75
N ILE A 77 -3.68 -11.11 -4.78
CA ILE A 77 -3.10 -11.81 -3.61
C ILE A 77 -2.36 -13.08 -4.02
N SER A 78 -2.94 -13.87 -4.91
CA SER A 78 -2.29 -15.09 -5.40
C SER A 78 -0.97 -14.77 -6.10
N LEU A 79 -0.94 -13.70 -6.87
CA LEU A 79 0.25 -13.20 -7.54
C LEU A 79 1.29 -12.64 -6.56
N ALA A 80 0.86 -11.81 -5.61
CA ALA A 80 1.72 -11.27 -4.55
C ALA A 80 2.40 -12.39 -3.77
N ARG A 81 1.67 -13.46 -3.43
CA ARG A 81 2.23 -14.63 -2.75
C ARG A 81 3.16 -15.46 -3.63
N ALA A 82 2.90 -15.54 -4.93
CA ALA A 82 3.80 -16.22 -5.85
C ALA A 82 5.15 -15.49 -5.99
N VAL A 83 5.12 -14.15 -6.04
CA VAL A 83 6.32 -13.32 -6.16
C VAL A 83 7.05 -13.17 -4.82
N HIS A 84 6.30 -13.06 -3.72
CA HIS A 84 6.81 -12.75 -2.37
C HIS A 84 6.38 -13.81 -1.33
N PRO A 85 6.76 -15.08 -1.50
CA PRO A 85 6.27 -16.18 -0.66
C PRO A 85 6.66 -16.04 0.82
N GLU A 86 7.72 -15.28 1.14
CA GLU A 86 8.15 -15.05 2.52
C GLU A 86 7.44 -13.88 3.21
N PHE A 87 6.79 -12.98 2.46
CA PHE A 87 6.21 -11.74 2.99
C PHE A 87 4.68 -11.71 2.93
N VAL A 88 4.05 -12.55 2.10
CA VAL A 88 2.60 -12.45 1.83
C VAL A 88 1.86 -13.64 2.38
N ALA A 89 0.88 -13.36 3.24
CA ALA A 89 0.02 -14.35 3.86
C ALA A 89 -0.84 -15.10 2.84
N SER A 90 -1.19 -16.34 3.14
CA SER A 90 -2.30 -16.98 2.44
C SER A 90 -3.63 -16.26 2.79
N CYS A 91 -4.48 -16.06 1.78
CA CYS A 91 -5.79 -15.43 1.93
C CYS A 91 -6.86 -16.26 1.21
N LYS A 92 -8.06 -16.31 1.77
CA LYS A 92 -9.24 -16.96 1.20
C LYS A 92 -10.45 -16.07 1.35
N TYR A 93 -11.15 -15.83 0.25
CA TYR A 93 -12.46 -15.22 0.28
C TYR A 93 -13.52 -16.22 0.79
N LEU A 94 -14.36 -15.79 1.73
CA LEU A 94 -15.37 -16.61 2.39
C LEU A 94 -16.82 -16.22 2.05
N GLY A 95 -17.02 -15.18 1.24
CA GLY A 95 -18.34 -14.68 0.85
C GLY A 95 -18.63 -13.29 1.42
N THR A 96 -19.88 -12.87 1.28
CA THR A 96 -20.39 -11.60 1.79
C THR A 96 -21.37 -11.80 2.94
N MET A 97 -21.57 -10.75 3.73
CA MET A 97 -22.61 -10.71 4.76
C MET A 97 -23.31 -9.35 4.74
N GLY A 98 -24.63 -9.35 4.95
CA GLY A 98 -25.49 -8.18 4.89
C GLY A 98 -26.06 -7.95 3.48
N ASP A 99 -27.21 -7.28 3.40
CA ASP A 99 -27.90 -7.00 2.13
C ASP A 99 -27.59 -5.59 1.60
N SER A 100 -27.46 -4.60 2.49
CA SER A 100 -27.19 -3.20 2.15
C SER A 100 -25.85 -2.77 2.76
N ARG A 101 -24.91 -2.27 1.93
CA ARG A 101 -23.50 -2.06 2.32
C ARG A 101 -22.89 -3.31 2.97
N PRO A 102 -22.84 -4.43 2.23
CA PRO A 102 -22.34 -5.70 2.77
C PRO A 102 -20.86 -5.60 3.15
N VAL A 103 -20.43 -6.51 4.02
CA VAL A 103 -19.00 -6.77 4.21
C VAL A 103 -18.56 -7.97 3.38
N TYR A 104 -17.35 -7.88 2.83
CA TYR A 104 -16.64 -8.95 2.13
C TYR A 104 -15.67 -9.61 3.10
N ILE A 105 -15.77 -10.93 3.24
CA ILE A 105 -15.12 -11.66 4.32
C ILE A 105 -13.92 -12.42 3.79
N TYR A 106 -12.77 -12.20 4.41
CA TYR A 106 -11.51 -12.85 4.10
C TYR A 106 -10.97 -13.56 5.32
N LYS A 107 -10.48 -14.78 5.13
CA LYS A 107 -9.66 -15.50 6.10
C LYS A 107 -8.23 -15.48 5.66
N MET A 108 -7.34 -15.05 6.55
CA MET A 108 -5.92 -14.93 6.29
C MET A 108 -5.11 -15.71 7.32
N GLU A 109 -3.94 -16.14 6.91
CA GLU A 109 -2.89 -16.58 7.84
C GLU A 109 -2.43 -15.40 8.71
N HIS A 110 -2.32 -15.64 10.01
CA HIS A 110 -1.84 -14.63 10.96
C HIS A 110 -0.31 -14.60 10.94
N LEU A 111 0.25 -13.71 10.11
CA LEU A 111 1.70 -13.50 10.05
C LEU A 111 2.22 -12.98 11.40
N PRO A 112 3.43 -13.39 11.82
CA PRO A 112 4.02 -12.91 13.05
C PRO A 112 4.46 -11.44 12.92
N GLY A 113 4.72 -10.80 14.05
CA GLY A 113 5.21 -9.43 14.11
C GLY A 113 4.13 -8.41 14.46
N ILE A 114 4.50 -7.14 14.43
CA ILE A 114 3.62 -6.00 14.67
C ILE A 114 3.83 -4.97 13.58
N ALA A 115 2.84 -4.10 13.33
CA ALA A 115 3.00 -3.01 12.37
C ALA A 115 4.24 -2.17 12.71
N HIS A 116 5.05 -1.82 11.71
CA HIS A 116 6.32 -1.11 11.88
C HIS A 116 6.15 0.21 12.64
N ILE A 117 5.04 0.93 12.38
CA ILE A 117 4.68 2.15 13.13
C ILE A 117 4.47 1.90 14.63
N MET A 118 4.00 0.72 15.02
CA MET A 118 3.79 0.33 16.42
C MET A 118 5.07 -0.19 17.07
N ALA A 119 5.98 -0.76 16.28
CA ALA A 119 7.26 -1.25 16.77
C ALA A 119 8.15 -0.13 17.34
N ARG A 120 7.94 1.12 16.86
CA ARG A 120 8.66 2.32 17.32
C ARG A 120 10.17 2.06 17.41
N ILE A 121 10.72 1.40 16.38
CA ILE A 121 12.16 1.15 16.29
C ILE A 121 12.84 2.51 16.21
N PRO A 122 13.71 2.87 17.17
CA PRO A 122 14.33 4.18 17.18
C PRO A 122 15.18 4.40 15.91
N PRO A 123 15.20 5.60 15.33
CA PRO A 123 16.02 5.91 14.15
C PRO A 123 17.51 5.62 14.37
N GLU A 124 18.00 5.76 15.61
CA GLU A 124 19.38 5.50 16.00
C GLU A 124 19.74 4.01 16.10
N ASP A 125 18.75 3.10 16.11
CA ASP A 125 18.99 1.66 16.13
C ASP A 125 19.34 1.13 14.74
N MET A 126 20.52 1.52 14.28
CA MET A 126 21.02 1.18 12.95
C MET A 126 20.97 -0.33 12.66
N PRO A 127 21.31 -1.26 13.58
CA PRO A 127 21.19 -2.69 13.32
C PRO A 127 19.78 -3.12 12.91
N ARG A 128 18.74 -2.70 13.65
CA ARG A 128 17.35 -3.05 13.32
C ARG A 128 16.87 -2.36 12.05
N GLN A 129 17.20 -1.07 11.88
CA GLN A 129 16.88 -0.33 10.66
C GLN A 129 17.50 -1.00 9.42
N CYS A 130 18.77 -1.40 9.49
CA CYS A 130 19.46 -2.10 8.42
C CYS A 130 18.80 -3.45 8.08
N ASN A 131 18.25 -4.17 9.06
CA ASN A 131 17.53 -5.42 8.80
C ASN A 131 16.21 -5.17 8.05
N THR A 132 15.41 -4.19 8.48
CA THR A 132 14.19 -3.76 7.77
C THR A 132 14.51 -3.45 6.30
N ILE A 133 15.55 -2.65 6.11
CA ILE A 133 16.06 -2.21 4.81
C ILE A 133 16.47 -3.40 3.92
N LYS A 134 17.21 -4.37 4.47
CA LYS A 134 17.68 -5.54 3.72
C LYS A 134 16.51 -6.41 3.27
N ASP A 135 15.51 -6.58 4.13
CA ASP A 135 14.30 -7.33 3.79
C ASP A 135 13.48 -6.57 2.72
N PHE A 136 13.41 -5.25 2.80
CA PHE A 136 12.81 -4.42 1.75
C PHE A 136 13.53 -4.54 0.40
N ALA A 137 14.86 -4.47 0.40
CA ALA A 137 15.65 -4.64 -0.80
C ALA A 137 15.40 -6.03 -1.43
N ARG A 138 15.26 -7.07 -0.60
CA ARG A 138 14.88 -8.42 -1.06
C ARG A 138 13.47 -8.43 -1.66
N PHE A 139 12.50 -7.79 -1.02
CA PHE A 139 11.14 -7.64 -1.54
C PHE A 139 11.14 -7.00 -2.93
N PHE A 140 11.79 -5.84 -3.11
CA PHE A 140 11.84 -5.21 -4.43
C PHE A 140 12.65 -5.99 -5.45
N ALA A 141 13.72 -6.69 -5.03
CA ALA A 141 14.46 -7.58 -5.92
C ALA A 141 13.59 -8.76 -6.40
N GLN A 142 12.72 -9.32 -5.56
CA GLN A 142 11.74 -10.32 -5.98
C GLN A 142 10.76 -9.77 -7.00
N SER A 143 10.25 -8.55 -6.80
CA SER A 143 9.38 -7.91 -7.78
C SER A 143 10.09 -7.75 -9.13
N TRP A 144 11.31 -7.18 -9.12
CA TRP A 144 12.11 -6.97 -10.33
C TRP A 144 12.33 -8.24 -11.15
N ASN A 145 12.61 -9.36 -10.47
CA ASN A 145 12.89 -10.64 -11.11
C ASN A 145 11.64 -11.39 -11.61
N ASN A 146 10.44 -10.85 -11.39
CA ASN A 146 9.19 -11.42 -11.84
C ASN A 146 8.44 -10.40 -12.71
N ASP A 147 8.85 -10.27 -13.98
CA ASP A 147 8.18 -9.39 -14.93
C ASP A 147 6.76 -9.90 -15.25
N LEU A 148 5.77 -9.08 -14.94
CA LEU A 148 4.34 -9.32 -15.07
C LEU A 148 3.73 -8.49 -16.21
N ARG A 149 4.54 -8.12 -17.20
CA ARG A 149 4.12 -7.26 -18.31
C ARG A 149 2.78 -7.68 -18.91
N PRO A 150 1.77 -6.80 -18.87
CA PRO A 150 0.48 -7.05 -19.50
C PRO A 150 0.60 -7.13 -21.03
N CYS A 151 -0.49 -7.49 -21.70
CA CYS A 151 -0.57 -7.36 -23.15
C CYS A 151 -0.44 -5.90 -23.59
N LEU A 152 -0.17 -5.69 -24.88
CA LEU A 152 0.07 -4.36 -25.44
C LEU A 152 -1.12 -3.42 -25.19
N ASP A 153 -2.35 -3.87 -25.45
CA ASP A 153 -3.55 -3.06 -25.28
C ASP A 153 -3.73 -2.58 -23.84
N THR A 154 -3.53 -3.47 -22.85
CA THR A 154 -3.58 -3.11 -21.43
C THR A 154 -2.48 -2.12 -21.07
N THR A 155 -1.27 -2.31 -21.60
CA THR A 155 -0.14 -1.39 -21.36
C THR A 155 -0.40 -0.01 -21.95
N THR A 156 -0.96 0.06 -23.15
CA THR A 156 -1.34 1.32 -23.82
C THR A 156 -2.45 2.05 -23.07
N ASN A 157 -3.48 1.33 -22.62
CA ASN A 157 -4.56 1.92 -21.81
C ASN A 157 -4.02 2.50 -20.50
N LEU A 158 -3.11 1.78 -19.84
CA LEU A 158 -2.48 2.24 -18.61
C LEU A 158 -1.61 3.48 -18.84
N LEU A 159 -0.83 3.51 -19.94
CA LEU A 159 -0.07 4.71 -20.31
C LEU A 159 -0.99 5.92 -20.53
N MET A 160 -2.11 5.76 -21.25
CA MET A 160 -3.07 6.85 -21.48
C MET A 160 -3.72 7.35 -20.17
N GLU A 161 -4.03 6.43 -19.25
CA GLU A 161 -4.51 6.76 -17.90
C GLU A 161 -3.47 7.63 -17.17
N PHE A 162 -2.22 7.19 -17.12
CA PHE A 162 -1.15 7.90 -16.43
C PHE A 162 -0.83 9.25 -17.11
N GLN A 163 -0.84 9.34 -18.44
CA GLN A 163 -0.70 10.63 -19.15
C GLN A 163 -1.79 11.61 -18.72
N SER A 164 -3.05 11.17 -18.72
CA SER A 164 -4.20 12.00 -18.33
C SER A 164 -4.11 12.44 -16.86
N ASN A 165 -3.71 11.54 -15.97
CA ASN A 165 -3.53 11.83 -14.55
C ASN A 165 -2.40 12.86 -14.34
N PHE A 166 -1.25 12.69 -14.97
CA PHE A 166 -0.12 13.61 -14.80
C PHE A 166 -0.36 14.97 -15.44
N ASP A 167 -1.14 15.05 -16.51
CA ASP A 167 -1.63 16.33 -17.06
C ASP A 167 -2.63 17.03 -16.13
N LEU A 168 -3.41 16.26 -15.36
CA LEU A 168 -4.28 16.81 -14.34
C LEU A 168 -3.47 17.35 -13.15
N LEU A 169 -2.45 16.61 -12.69
CA LEU A 169 -1.52 17.08 -11.65
C LEU A 169 -0.82 18.37 -12.08
N ALA A 170 -0.32 18.44 -13.32
CA ALA A 170 0.46 19.58 -13.79
C ALA A 170 -0.34 20.88 -13.87
N ARG A 171 -1.66 20.78 -14.05
CA ARG A 171 -2.56 21.93 -14.06
C ARG A 171 -2.93 22.45 -12.67
N ASN A 172 -2.88 21.60 -11.64
CA ASN A 172 -3.51 21.88 -10.35
C ASN A 172 -2.55 21.85 -9.15
N LEU A 173 -1.45 21.11 -9.22
CA LEU A 173 -0.45 21.13 -8.16
C LEU A 173 0.28 22.49 -8.11
N PRO A 174 0.75 22.90 -6.92
CA PRO A 174 1.58 24.10 -6.77
C PRO A 174 2.79 24.13 -7.73
N SER A 175 3.12 25.32 -8.24
CA SER A 175 4.16 25.50 -9.27
C SER A 175 5.55 25.01 -8.87
N ARG A 176 5.85 24.93 -7.56
CA ARG A 176 7.09 24.35 -7.01
C ARG A 176 7.35 22.90 -7.44
N PHE A 177 6.29 22.18 -7.83
CA PHE A 177 6.39 20.79 -8.32
C PHE A 177 6.53 20.69 -9.85
N ALA A 178 6.29 21.78 -10.59
CA ALA A 178 6.23 21.76 -12.04
C ALA A 178 7.50 21.21 -12.72
N PRO A 179 8.73 21.57 -12.30
CA PRO A 179 9.94 21.08 -12.97
C PRO A 179 10.07 19.55 -12.95
N ASN A 180 9.86 18.95 -11.77
CA ASN A 180 9.95 17.50 -11.57
C ASN A 180 8.77 16.76 -12.20
N LEU A 181 7.58 17.35 -12.16
CA LEU A 181 6.41 16.78 -12.83
C LEU A 181 6.56 16.77 -14.35
N ASP A 182 7.18 17.81 -14.93
CA ASP A 182 7.50 17.85 -16.36
C ASP A 182 8.55 16.80 -16.76
N ILE A 183 9.51 16.49 -15.89
CA ILE A 183 10.43 15.36 -16.09
C ILE A 183 9.64 14.06 -16.17
N VAL A 184 8.79 13.78 -15.19
CA VAL A 184 7.98 12.56 -15.18
C VAL A 184 7.11 12.46 -16.42
N ARG A 185 6.41 13.54 -16.80
CA ARG A 185 5.54 13.58 -17.99
C ARG A 185 6.29 13.25 -19.28
N LYS A 186 7.51 13.77 -19.45
CA LYS A 186 8.35 13.48 -20.63
C LYS A 186 8.79 12.02 -20.67
N GLU A 187 9.07 11.43 -19.51
CA GLU A 187 9.56 10.06 -19.39
C GLU A 187 8.46 8.99 -19.29
N LEU A 188 7.18 9.36 -19.16
CA LEU A 188 6.08 8.39 -19.05
C LEU A 188 6.12 7.34 -20.16
N LEU A 189 6.36 7.73 -21.41
CA LEU A 189 6.48 6.76 -22.50
C LEU A 189 7.62 5.76 -22.26
N SER A 190 8.77 6.22 -21.80
CA SER A 190 9.93 5.39 -21.45
C SER A 190 9.61 4.43 -20.30
N LEU A 191 8.92 4.91 -19.26
CA LEU A 191 8.53 4.11 -18.08
C LEU A 191 7.60 2.94 -18.44
N PHE A 192 6.64 3.18 -19.34
CA PHE A 192 5.68 2.16 -19.80
C PHE A 192 6.18 1.36 -21.01
N SER A 193 7.43 1.59 -21.45
CA SER A 193 8.06 0.83 -22.53
C SER A 193 8.68 -0.49 -22.03
N LYS A 194 9.61 -1.06 -22.81
CA LYS A 194 10.30 -2.30 -22.42
C LYS A 194 11.46 -2.10 -21.42
N ALA A 195 11.79 -0.85 -21.08
CA ALA A 195 12.98 -0.53 -20.28
C ALA A 195 12.90 -1.01 -18.82
N LEU A 196 11.71 -1.06 -18.22
CA LEU A 196 11.50 -1.55 -16.86
C LEU A 196 10.58 -2.79 -16.87
N PRO A 197 10.79 -3.75 -15.95
CA PRO A 197 9.81 -4.81 -15.74
C PRO A 197 8.52 -4.21 -15.18
N PHE A 198 7.39 -4.83 -15.51
CA PHE A 198 6.13 -4.54 -14.82
C PHE A 198 6.03 -5.46 -13.62
N VAL A 199 5.60 -4.92 -12.49
CA VAL A 199 5.54 -5.65 -11.23
C VAL A 199 4.23 -5.38 -10.54
N LEU A 200 3.79 -6.31 -9.70
CA LEU A 200 2.65 -6.06 -8.81
C LEU A 200 3.07 -5.06 -7.73
N SER A 201 2.73 -3.79 -7.95
CA SER A 201 2.95 -2.69 -7.01
C SER A 201 1.88 -2.71 -5.92
N HIS A 202 2.26 -2.47 -4.66
CA HIS A 202 1.37 -2.59 -3.49
C HIS A 202 0.25 -1.54 -3.42
N GLY A 203 0.49 -0.32 -3.93
CA GLY A 203 -0.50 0.79 -3.93
C GLY A 203 -0.55 1.60 -2.64
N ASP A 204 -0.40 0.96 -1.47
CA ASP A 204 -0.31 1.65 -0.17
C ASP A 204 0.84 1.14 0.72
N LEU A 205 2.07 1.17 0.21
CA LEU A 205 3.22 0.66 0.95
C LEU A 205 3.70 1.68 2.00
N ASN A 206 3.33 1.50 3.26
CA ASN A 206 3.69 2.39 4.38
C ASN A 206 3.91 1.61 5.69
N MET A 207 4.38 2.29 6.76
CA MET A 207 4.72 1.66 8.05
C MET A 207 3.55 0.94 8.77
N MET A 208 2.30 1.20 8.40
CA MET A 208 1.13 0.47 8.93
C MET A 208 0.97 -0.90 8.26
N ASN A 209 1.37 -1.00 6.99
CA ASN A 209 1.21 -2.19 6.14
C ASN A 209 2.45 -3.10 6.14
N LEU A 210 3.46 -2.78 6.95
CA LEU A 210 4.66 -3.58 7.17
C LEU A 210 4.61 -4.21 8.56
N LEU A 211 4.64 -5.54 8.62
CA LEU A 211 4.85 -6.26 9.86
C LEU A 211 6.34 -6.48 10.08
N VAL A 212 6.82 -6.18 11.28
CA VAL A 212 8.22 -6.40 11.67
C VAL A 212 8.32 -7.16 12.98
N ASN A 213 9.43 -7.86 13.15
CA ASN A 213 9.86 -8.35 14.45
C ASN A 213 10.49 -7.20 15.25
N PRO A 214 9.89 -6.74 16.36
CA PRO A 214 10.40 -5.57 17.09
C PRO A 214 11.79 -5.79 17.70
N LYS A 215 12.20 -7.04 17.91
CA LYS A 215 13.52 -7.38 18.48
C LYS A 215 14.63 -7.34 17.45
N THR A 216 14.34 -7.66 16.18
CA THR A 216 15.37 -7.80 15.15
C THR A 216 15.28 -6.76 14.04
N GLY A 217 14.13 -6.10 13.88
CA GLY A 217 13.85 -5.21 12.75
C GLY A 217 13.49 -5.93 11.45
N ASN A 218 13.53 -7.26 11.41
CA ASN A 218 13.20 -7.98 10.18
C ASN A 218 11.72 -7.82 9.80
N ILE A 219 11.46 -7.65 8.51
CA ILE A 219 10.10 -7.68 7.95
C ILE A 219 9.61 -9.12 8.01
N THR A 220 8.45 -9.30 8.61
CA THR A 220 7.78 -10.59 8.78
C THR A 220 6.52 -10.70 7.93
N GLY A 221 6.07 -9.59 7.34
CA GLY A 221 4.90 -9.59 6.48
C GLY A 221 4.64 -8.24 5.83
N ILE A 222 3.98 -8.27 4.67
CA ILE A 222 3.44 -7.11 3.97
C ILE A 222 1.95 -7.38 3.74
N VAL A 223 1.10 -6.48 4.25
CA VAL A 223 -0.35 -6.67 4.34
C VAL A 223 -1.11 -5.54 3.64
N ASP A 224 -2.41 -5.73 3.43
CA ASP A 224 -3.31 -4.75 2.79
C ASP A 224 -3.02 -4.47 1.30
N TRP A 225 -3.11 -5.53 0.50
CA TRP A 225 -2.91 -5.49 -0.96
C TRP A 225 -4.12 -5.00 -1.75
N ALA A 226 -5.09 -4.33 -1.12
CA ALA A 226 -6.34 -3.92 -1.78
C ALA A 226 -6.10 -2.91 -2.91
N GLU A 227 -5.09 -2.05 -2.79
CA GLU A 227 -4.72 -1.05 -3.80
C GLU A 227 -3.68 -1.57 -4.82
N SER A 228 -3.40 -2.87 -4.83
CA SER A 228 -2.34 -3.42 -5.66
C SER A 228 -2.66 -3.36 -7.15
N ARG A 229 -1.66 -2.98 -7.96
CA ARG A 229 -1.78 -2.84 -9.42
C ARG A 229 -0.49 -3.28 -10.11
N ILE A 230 -0.61 -3.86 -11.30
CA ILE A 230 0.55 -4.14 -12.16
C ILE A 230 0.99 -2.83 -12.82
N LEU A 231 2.16 -2.32 -12.42
CA LEU A 231 2.74 -1.05 -12.88
C LEU A 231 4.23 -1.24 -13.21
N PRO A 232 4.86 -0.32 -13.96
CA PRO A 232 6.32 -0.33 -14.10
C PRO A 232 7.02 -0.34 -12.74
N PHE A 233 8.11 -1.08 -12.64
CA PHE A 233 8.93 -1.09 -11.43
C PHE A 233 9.34 0.33 -11.05
N GLY A 234 9.30 0.64 -9.76
CA GLY A 234 9.63 1.96 -9.24
C GLY A 234 8.44 2.71 -8.66
N PHE A 235 7.22 2.45 -9.16
CA PHE A 235 6.02 3.14 -8.68
C PHE A 235 5.73 2.94 -7.19
N ALA A 236 6.15 1.84 -6.58
CA ALA A 236 6.02 1.60 -5.13
C ALA A 236 7.27 1.97 -4.31
N LEU A 237 8.35 2.45 -4.94
CA LEU A 237 9.59 2.83 -4.24
C LEU A 237 9.48 4.11 -3.41
N TYR A 238 8.34 4.80 -3.43
CA TYR A 238 8.08 5.89 -2.48
C TYR A 238 8.02 5.38 -1.03
N GLY A 239 7.68 4.11 -0.82
CA GLY A 239 7.73 3.47 0.50
C GLY A 239 9.15 3.28 1.05
N LEU A 240 10.18 3.55 0.22
CA LEU A 240 11.58 3.60 0.61
C LEU A 240 12.03 5.06 0.65
N GLU A 241 12.38 5.55 1.84
CA GLU A 241 12.76 6.96 1.99
C GLU A 241 14.15 7.27 1.38
N ASN A 242 15.15 6.36 1.41
CA ASN A 242 16.56 6.74 1.08
C ASN A 242 17.47 5.69 0.36
N PHE A 243 16.97 4.81 -0.52
CA PHE A 243 17.81 3.69 -1.04
C PHE A 243 18.52 3.84 -2.40
N LEU A 244 18.18 4.83 -3.22
CA LEU A 244 18.61 4.84 -4.63
C LEU A 244 20.02 5.39 -4.89
N GLU A 245 20.77 5.77 -3.86
CA GLU A 245 22.11 6.35 -4.02
C GLU A 245 23.24 5.29 -4.06
N GLU A 246 23.01 4.08 -3.52
CA GLU A 246 24.05 3.05 -3.35
C GLU A 246 23.93 1.86 -4.34
N ALA A 247 23.08 1.97 -5.36
CA ALA A 247 22.80 0.86 -6.28
C ALA A 247 23.88 0.73 -7.39
N HIS A 248 24.90 -0.10 -7.16
CA HIS A 248 26.07 -0.25 -8.06
C HIS A 248 25.88 -1.18 -9.28
N ASN A 249 24.71 -1.81 -9.46
CA ASN A 249 24.47 -2.85 -10.49
C ASN A 249 23.50 -2.44 -11.60
N PHE A 250 23.09 -1.17 -11.67
CA PHE A 250 22.18 -0.66 -12.69
C PHE A 250 22.93 0.26 -13.66
N SER A 251 22.51 0.29 -14.92
CA SER A 251 23.02 1.30 -15.86
C SER A 251 22.53 2.70 -15.43
N ASP A 252 23.25 3.75 -15.82
CA ASP A 252 22.80 5.13 -15.56
C ASP A 252 21.39 5.41 -16.12
N ALA A 253 21.07 4.80 -17.26
CA ALA A 253 19.74 4.89 -17.87
C ALA A 253 18.66 4.19 -17.02
N ASP A 254 18.94 2.99 -16.52
CA ASP A 254 18.00 2.28 -15.64
C ASP A 254 17.82 3.02 -14.31
N LEU A 255 18.91 3.54 -13.72
CA LEU A 255 18.85 4.36 -12.50
C LEU A 255 18.03 5.62 -12.72
N HIS A 256 18.20 6.29 -13.86
CA HIS A 256 17.38 7.44 -14.22
C HIS A 256 15.89 7.06 -14.29
N LEU A 257 15.54 6.00 -15.01
CA LEU A 257 14.16 5.55 -15.14
C LEU A 257 13.55 5.08 -13.81
N ILE A 258 14.33 4.40 -12.96
CA ILE A 258 13.88 3.98 -11.61
C ILE A 258 13.61 5.22 -10.73
N ARG A 259 14.48 6.24 -10.77
CA ARG A 259 14.28 7.50 -10.04
C ARG A 259 13.03 8.24 -10.53
N THR A 260 12.84 8.31 -11.85
CA THR A 260 11.65 8.90 -12.46
C THR A 260 10.39 8.10 -12.12
N ALA A 261 10.41 6.77 -12.15
CA ALA A 261 9.29 5.92 -11.75
C ALA A 261 8.95 6.08 -10.25
N ARG A 262 9.95 6.22 -9.39
CA ARG A 262 9.75 6.53 -7.96
C ARG A 262 9.05 7.87 -7.79
N MET A 263 9.51 8.90 -8.50
CA MET A 263 8.91 10.23 -8.48
C MET A 263 7.47 10.21 -9.01
N ALA A 264 7.21 9.44 -10.08
CA ALA A 264 5.86 9.19 -10.57
C ALA A 264 4.97 8.53 -9.50
N GLY A 265 5.50 7.54 -8.78
CA GLY A 265 4.86 6.92 -7.63
C GLY A 265 4.47 7.93 -6.54
N PHE A 266 5.40 8.81 -6.15
CA PHE A 266 5.12 9.89 -5.18
C PHE A 266 4.01 10.81 -5.66
N PHE A 267 4.12 11.35 -6.88
CA PHE A 267 3.11 12.25 -7.44
C PHE A 267 1.73 11.59 -7.52
N TYR A 268 1.68 10.32 -7.93
CA TYR A 268 0.43 9.59 -8.00
C TYR A 268 -0.17 9.37 -6.61
N ARG A 269 0.63 8.90 -5.63
CA ARG A 269 0.13 8.60 -4.28
C ARG A 269 -0.28 9.84 -3.50
N TYR A 270 0.54 10.89 -3.53
CA TYR A 270 0.38 12.07 -2.67
C TYR A 270 -0.16 13.31 -3.39
N GLY A 271 -0.24 13.28 -4.73
CA GLY A 271 -0.84 14.36 -5.52
C GLY A 271 -2.36 14.24 -5.68
N PHE A 272 -2.94 13.07 -5.42
CA PHE A 272 -4.38 12.84 -5.56
C PHE A 272 -5.08 12.53 -4.23
N ASN A 273 -6.35 12.90 -4.18
CA ASN A 273 -7.34 12.29 -3.30
C ASN A 273 -7.98 11.12 -4.04
N PHE A 274 -8.00 9.96 -3.40
CA PHE A 274 -8.66 8.77 -3.91
C PHE A 274 -9.99 8.57 -3.19
N ASP A 275 -11.00 8.07 -3.91
CA ASP A 275 -12.20 7.57 -3.28
C ASP A 275 -11.95 6.22 -2.59
N MET A 276 -12.96 5.67 -1.91
CA MET A 276 -12.85 4.38 -1.21
C MET A 276 -12.57 3.20 -2.15
N LYS A 277 -12.75 3.37 -3.48
CA LYS A 277 -12.47 2.36 -4.52
C LYS A 277 -11.05 2.50 -5.09
N GLY A 278 -10.25 3.44 -4.57
CA GLY A 278 -8.92 3.74 -5.09
C GLY A 278 -8.96 4.49 -6.43
N ALA A 279 -10.09 5.07 -6.83
CA ALA A 279 -10.19 5.89 -8.03
C ALA A 279 -9.83 7.34 -7.74
N VAL A 280 -9.15 8.00 -8.68
CA VAL A 280 -8.79 9.42 -8.57
C VAL A 280 -10.06 10.27 -8.47
N GLN A 281 -10.24 10.96 -7.35
CA GLN A 281 -11.38 11.82 -7.08
C GLN A 281 -11.06 13.29 -7.38
N SER A 282 -9.90 13.78 -6.92
CA SER A 282 -9.45 15.15 -7.13
C SER A 282 -7.94 15.29 -6.94
N VAL A 283 -7.35 16.39 -7.42
CA VAL A 283 -5.96 16.75 -7.11
C VAL A 283 -5.91 17.38 -5.72
N ARG A 284 -4.90 17.03 -4.92
CA ARG A 284 -4.65 17.68 -3.63
C ARG A 284 -4.19 19.12 -3.89
N MET A 285 -4.94 20.05 -3.32
CA MET A 285 -4.57 21.48 -3.30
C MET A 285 -3.77 21.77 -2.01
N ASP A 286 -3.19 22.97 -1.91
CA ASP A 286 -2.37 23.47 -0.78
C ASP A 286 -3.19 23.57 0.53
N GLN A 287 -3.65 22.43 1.02
CA GLN A 287 -4.37 22.23 2.25
C GLN A 287 -3.39 21.66 3.29
N PRO A 288 -3.60 21.92 4.59
CA PRO A 288 -2.72 21.46 5.66
C PRO A 288 -2.85 19.95 5.94
N ASP A 289 -3.09 19.12 4.92
CA ASP A 289 -2.93 17.68 5.04
C ASP A 289 -1.45 17.33 4.81
N GLY A 290 -0.91 16.39 5.59
CA GLY A 290 0.52 16.06 5.57
C GLY A 290 0.99 15.40 4.27
N SER A 291 0.13 15.19 3.27
CA SER A 291 0.47 14.49 2.02
C SER A 291 1.37 15.35 1.13
N LEU A 292 1.10 16.67 1.06
CA LEU A 292 1.97 17.58 0.31
C LEU A 292 3.36 17.68 0.93
N ALA A 293 3.51 17.46 2.24
CA ALA A 293 4.83 17.43 2.87
C ALA A 293 5.74 16.31 2.33
N TYR A 294 5.16 15.17 1.92
CA TYR A 294 5.91 14.12 1.23
C TYR A 294 6.35 14.56 -0.17
N LEU A 295 5.47 15.24 -0.92
CA LEU A 295 5.87 15.82 -2.20
C LEU A 295 6.91 16.92 -2.04
N ASP A 296 6.80 17.76 -1.00
CA ASP A 296 7.78 18.80 -0.71
C ASP A 296 9.15 18.20 -0.36
N ALA A 297 9.19 17.12 0.42
CA ALA A 297 10.44 16.46 0.79
C ALA A 297 11.13 15.73 -0.37
N PHE A 298 10.37 15.13 -1.30
CA PHE A 298 10.92 14.19 -2.29
C PHE A 298 10.74 14.60 -3.75
N CYS A 299 9.89 15.60 -4.04
CA CYS A 299 9.48 15.97 -5.38
C CYS A 299 9.49 17.49 -5.65
N ALA A 300 9.70 18.35 -4.66
CA ALA A 300 9.95 19.77 -4.92
C ALA A 300 11.31 19.93 -5.62
N ALA A 301 11.38 20.84 -6.58
CA ALA A 301 12.69 21.32 -7.02
C ALA A 301 13.31 22.08 -5.85
N GLY A 302 14.56 21.77 -5.50
CA GLY A 302 15.30 22.57 -4.52
C GLY A 302 15.36 24.03 -4.99
N GLU A 303 15.24 24.97 -4.06
CA GLU A 303 15.66 26.36 -4.30
C GLU A 303 17.18 26.43 -4.53
#